data_AF-A0A017T602-F1
#
_entry.id   AF-A0A017T602-F1
#
_cell.length_a   1.000
_cell.length_b   1.000
_cell.length_c   1.000
_cell.angle_alpha   90.00
_cell.angle_beta   90.00
_cell.angle_gamma   90.00
#
_symmetry.space_group_name_H-M   'P 1'
#
loop_
_entity.id
_entity.type
_entity.pdbx_description
1 polymer ?
#
loop_
_entity_poly.entity_id
_entity_poly.type
_entity_poly.pdbx_seq_one_letter_code
_entity_poly.pdbx_strand_id
1 'polypeptide(L)'
;MSGPFVYEIASVYSAMERTHGKDPYAAPWYLVIGDPGSGRSTAVQRMDLTWEIQGPLPIGFNQAQCTYWLAREALFIEPGPSVLGPQRNPQAITALCQDLKLARPREAMDGILLVLNIADLIDLDDQRLDEYGSRIRGYLVEVGKALQEDVPVYVVLTRYDTLWGFAEVFQWGPDRVREEPWGFVLPFDLDSQDAVPRIREELEALNARFEAFCMHRLLSEDPPEQRTRAFQHLAEVRSLKERLSQLFEVLFRANSYERAPWARAVIIGSAVPGTGDRLRASVTRFINMGLAQPPAAPTAGRPGGLPIHAFMKLVVLPEKDLVRTRTRWRDDPIFVISLVVGVLLLVATGLTELILALLEKPH
;
A
#
# COMPACT_ATOMS: atom_id res chain seq x y z
N MET A 1 27.85 -3.40 -10.69
CA MET A 1 26.86 -2.41 -10.20
C MET A 1 27.10 -2.23 -8.72
N SER A 2 27.30 -1.00 -8.23
CA SER A 2 27.78 -0.71 -6.87
C SER A 2 26.76 0.10 -6.06
N GLY A 3 25.51 -0.32 -6.06
CA GLY A 3 24.46 0.24 -5.20
C GLY A 3 24.33 -0.53 -3.89
N PRO A 4 23.86 0.11 -2.81
CA PRO A 4 23.76 -0.51 -1.49
C PRO A 4 22.76 -1.67 -1.42
N PHE A 5 21.78 -1.75 -2.34
CA PHE A 5 20.75 -2.79 -2.37
C PHE A 5 20.99 -3.84 -3.46
N VAL A 6 22.02 -3.70 -4.29
CA VAL A 6 22.27 -4.58 -5.45
C VAL A 6 22.35 -6.06 -5.05
N TYR A 7 23.03 -6.40 -3.95
CA TYR A 7 23.15 -7.78 -3.48
C TYR A 7 21.82 -8.34 -2.95
N GLU A 8 21.03 -7.49 -2.28
CA GLU A 8 19.71 -7.87 -1.78
C GLU A 8 18.78 -8.17 -2.96
N ILE A 9 18.71 -7.25 -3.92
CA ILE A 9 17.86 -7.36 -5.10
C ILE A 9 18.30 -8.55 -5.97
N ALA A 10 19.60 -8.77 -6.17
CA ALA A 10 20.09 -9.96 -6.89
C ALA A 10 19.66 -11.28 -6.23
N SER A 11 19.66 -11.33 -4.89
CA SER A 11 19.19 -12.50 -4.14
C SER A 11 17.69 -12.72 -4.36
N VAL A 12 16.90 -11.65 -4.31
CA VAL A 12 15.46 -11.67 -4.61
C VAL A 12 15.20 -12.17 -6.04
N TYR A 13 15.93 -11.67 -7.03
CA TYR A 13 15.84 -12.16 -8.41
C TYR A 13 16.05 -13.66 -8.52
N SER A 14 17.11 -14.16 -7.88
CA SER A 14 17.41 -15.60 -7.92
C SER A 14 16.29 -16.45 -7.30
N ALA A 15 15.58 -15.92 -6.30
CA ALA A 15 14.43 -16.59 -5.70
C ALA A 15 13.17 -16.50 -6.59
N MET A 16 12.94 -15.33 -7.19
CA MET A 16 11.86 -15.14 -8.16
C MET A 16 12.02 -16.03 -9.39
N GLU A 17 13.24 -16.18 -9.93
CA GLU A 17 13.51 -17.04 -11.07
C GLU A 17 13.09 -18.50 -10.83
N ARG A 18 13.21 -18.98 -9.60
CA ARG A 18 12.79 -20.34 -9.21
C ARG A 18 11.27 -20.49 -9.15
N THR A 19 10.57 -19.42 -8.80
CA THR A 19 9.11 -19.43 -8.54
C THR A 19 8.31 -19.06 -9.80
N HIS A 20 8.80 -18.08 -10.55
CA HIS A 20 8.09 -17.43 -11.65
C HIS A 20 8.82 -17.52 -13.01
N GLY A 21 10.00 -18.12 -13.05
CA GLY A 21 10.86 -18.11 -14.24
C GLY A 21 11.58 -16.77 -14.42
N LYS A 22 12.24 -16.60 -15.57
CA LYS A 22 13.17 -15.49 -15.81
C LYS A 22 12.53 -14.13 -16.09
N ASP A 23 11.21 -13.99 -15.93
CA ASP A 23 10.52 -12.74 -16.19
C ASP A 23 10.46 -11.87 -14.91
N PRO A 24 11.20 -10.74 -14.83
CA PRO A 24 11.12 -9.78 -13.71
C PRO A 24 9.71 -9.24 -13.42
N TYR A 25 8.79 -9.34 -14.38
CA TYR A 25 7.44 -8.78 -14.30
C TYR A 25 6.36 -9.84 -14.11
N ALA A 26 6.75 -11.10 -13.87
CA ALA A 26 5.79 -12.19 -13.66
C ALA A 26 4.96 -12.05 -12.37
N ALA A 27 5.46 -11.29 -11.39
CA ALA A 27 4.73 -10.94 -10.18
C ALA A 27 4.96 -9.44 -9.84
N PRO A 28 3.93 -8.74 -9.32
CA PRO A 28 4.05 -7.35 -8.91
C PRO A 28 4.94 -7.16 -7.68
N TRP A 29 5.61 -6.01 -7.61
CA TRP A 29 6.46 -5.60 -6.50
C TRP A 29 5.84 -4.43 -5.77
N TYR A 30 5.65 -4.58 -4.46
CA TYR A 30 5.08 -3.56 -3.60
C TYR A 30 6.10 -3.08 -2.57
N LEU A 31 6.26 -1.77 -2.46
CA LEU A 31 7.03 -1.16 -1.40
C LEU A 31 6.14 -0.95 -0.16
N VAL A 32 6.55 -1.46 0.99
CA VAL A 32 5.77 -1.38 2.23
C VAL A 32 6.32 -0.26 3.12
N ILE A 33 5.64 0.89 3.11
CA ILE A 33 6.02 2.07 3.89
C ILE A 33 5.17 2.15 5.15
N GLY A 34 5.79 2.58 6.25
CA GLY A 34 5.14 2.78 7.54
C GLY A 34 6.20 2.89 8.63
N ASP A 35 5.81 3.45 9.78
CA ASP A 35 6.72 3.59 10.91
C ASP A 35 7.05 2.24 11.58
N PRO A 36 8.17 2.13 12.31
CA PRO A 36 8.44 0.98 13.15
C PRO A 36 7.27 0.68 14.09
N GLY A 37 6.80 -0.57 14.13
CA GLY A 37 5.67 -0.96 14.98
C GLY A 37 4.27 -0.70 14.39
N SER A 38 4.17 -0.08 13.19
CA SER A 38 2.88 0.14 12.51
C SER A 38 2.17 -1.16 12.06
N GLY A 39 2.85 -2.30 12.18
CA GLY A 39 2.31 -3.61 11.81
C GLY A 39 2.54 -4.02 10.37
N ARG A 40 3.51 -3.43 9.66
CA ARG A 40 3.88 -3.74 8.26
C ARG A 40 4.06 -5.24 8.00
N SER A 41 5.02 -5.88 8.68
CA SER A 41 5.31 -7.30 8.52
C SER A 41 4.07 -8.16 8.80
N THR A 42 3.34 -7.83 9.85
CA THR A 42 2.11 -8.52 10.23
C THR A 42 1.02 -8.35 9.18
N ALA A 43 0.81 -7.14 8.66
CA ALA A 43 -0.19 -6.86 7.63
C ALA A 43 0.12 -7.68 6.37
N VAL A 44 1.38 -7.67 5.92
CA VAL A 44 1.84 -8.46 4.77
C VAL A 44 1.55 -9.95 4.98
N GLN A 45 1.96 -10.53 6.11
CA GLN A 45 1.71 -11.95 6.42
C GLN A 45 0.23 -12.33 6.49
N ARG A 46 -0.65 -11.35 6.77
CA ARG A 46 -2.08 -11.56 6.99
C ARG A 46 -2.94 -11.24 5.76
N MET A 47 -2.31 -11.00 4.61
CA MET A 47 -3.01 -10.78 3.35
C MET A 47 -3.51 -12.07 2.65
N ASP A 48 -3.41 -13.23 3.32
CA ASP A 48 -3.88 -14.54 2.82
C ASP A 48 -3.30 -14.91 1.45
N LEU A 49 -2.00 -14.69 1.30
CA LEU A 49 -1.21 -15.01 0.12
C LEU A 49 -0.56 -16.38 0.24
N THR A 50 -0.13 -16.94 -0.90
CA THR A 50 0.54 -18.23 -0.95
C THR A 50 2.04 -18.06 -0.76
N TRP A 51 2.54 -18.31 0.44
CA TRP A 51 3.94 -18.11 0.80
C TRP A 51 4.83 -19.29 0.38
N GLU A 52 5.91 -19.01 -0.35
CA GLU A 52 6.95 -20.01 -0.69
C GLU A 52 7.73 -20.45 0.56
N ILE A 53 7.94 -19.51 1.48
CA ILE A 53 8.65 -19.72 2.76
C ILE A 53 7.81 -19.11 3.87
N GLN A 54 7.69 -19.83 4.99
CA GLN A 54 7.09 -19.31 6.22
C GLN A 54 8.02 -18.25 6.83
N GLY A 55 7.89 -17.00 6.40
CA GLY A 55 8.67 -15.87 6.92
C GLY A 55 9.34 -15.04 5.81
N PRO A 56 10.26 -14.12 6.20
CA PRO A 56 10.97 -13.31 5.22
C PRO A 56 11.92 -14.18 4.38
N LEU A 57 12.11 -13.80 3.11
CA LEU A 57 13.06 -14.42 2.22
C LEU A 57 14.47 -14.28 2.81
N PRO A 58 15.24 -15.37 2.96
CA PRO A 58 16.61 -15.29 3.46
C PRO A 58 17.50 -14.63 2.41
N ILE A 59 17.79 -13.35 2.65
CA ILE A 59 18.82 -12.63 1.90
C ILE A 59 20.15 -13.05 2.52
N GLY A 60 21.03 -13.69 1.74
CA GLY A 60 22.35 -14.19 2.19
C GLY A 60 23.35 -13.10 2.57
N PHE A 61 22.86 -11.96 3.05
CA PHE A 61 23.58 -10.74 3.37
C PHE A 61 23.15 -10.27 4.77
N ASN A 62 24.05 -10.39 5.74
CA ASN A 62 23.74 -10.13 7.16
C ASN A 62 23.37 -8.68 7.48
N GLN A 63 23.65 -7.73 6.58
CA GLN A 63 23.37 -6.30 6.78
C GLN A 63 22.25 -5.80 5.86
N ALA A 64 21.34 -6.70 5.45
CA ALA A 64 20.21 -6.33 4.61
C ALA A 64 19.41 -5.18 5.25
N GLN A 65 19.21 -4.13 4.47
CA GLN A 65 18.51 -2.92 4.87
C GLN A 65 17.00 -3.04 4.65
N CYS A 66 16.57 -3.99 3.82
CA CYS A 66 15.17 -4.34 3.58
C CYS A 66 14.89 -5.78 3.97
N THR A 67 13.66 -6.02 4.43
CA THR A 67 13.08 -7.36 4.58
C THR A 67 12.22 -7.64 3.36
N TYR A 68 12.39 -8.80 2.74
CA TYR A 68 11.65 -9.19 1.53
C TYR A 68 10.69 -10.31 1.84
N TRP A 69 9.46 -10.19 1.37
CA TRP A 69 8.42 -11.20 1.53
C TRP A 69 8.00 -11.67 0.16
N LEU A 70 8.29 -12.92 -0.17
CA LEU A 70 7.95 -13.50 -1.47
C LEU A 70 6.77 -14.45 -1.32
N ALA A 71 5.65 -14.04 -1.91
CA ALA A 71 4.50 -14.90 -2.14
C ALA A 71 4.43 -15.25 -3.64
N ARG A 72 3.66 -16.28 -3.97
CA ARG A 72 3.38 -16.64 -5.36
C ARG A 72 2.63 -15.52 -6.10
N GLU A 73 1.89 -14.68 -5.41
CA GLU A 73 1.11 -13.61 -6.02
C GLU A 73 1.89 -12.30 -6.17
N ALA A 74 2.88 -12.02 -5.31
CA ALA A 74 3.56 -10.74 -5.25
C ALA A 74 4.86 -10.79 -4.43
N LEU A 75 5.75 -9.83 -4.68
CA LEU A 75 6.89 -9.50 -3.83
C LEU A 75 6.58 -8.25 -2.99
N PHE A 76 6.87 -8.30 -1.69
CA PHE A 76 6.82 -7.12 -0.82
C PHE A 76 8.21 -6.77 -0.32
N ILE A 77 8.57 -5.50 -0.44
CA ILE A 77 9.82 -4.94 0.04
C ILE A 77 9.50 -4.07 1.25
N GLU A 78 9.90 -4.51 2.44
CA GLU A 78 9.71 -3.78 3.69
C GLU A 78 11.03 -3.14 4.13
N PRO A 79 11.21 -1.82 3.96
CA PRO A 79 12.45 -1.17 4.37
C PRO A 79 12.59 -1.09 5.89
N GLY A 80 13.81 -1.32 6.37
CA GLY A 80 14.18 -1.25 7.76
C GLY A 80 14.47 0.17 8.27
N PRO A 81 14.93 0.30 9.53
CA PRO A 81 15.16 1.59 10.19
C PRO A 81 16.26 2.47 9.56
N SER A 82 17.18 1.87 8.79
CA SER A 82 18.20 2.61 8.05
C SER A 82 17.64 3.33 6.81
N VAL A 83 16.47 2.90 6.33
CA VAL A 83 15.80 3.44 5.15
C VAL A 83 14.62 4.33 5.52
N LEU A 84 13.85 3.94 6.53
CA LEU A 84 12.68 4.66 7.04
C LEU A 84 12.83 5.01 8.51
N GLY A 85 12.20 6.10 8.96
CA GLY A 85 12.22 6.55 10.34
C GLY A 85 13.22 7.68 10.63
N PRO A 86 13.38 8.06 11.92
CA PRO A 86 14.10 9.26 12.32
C PRO A 86 15.63 9.16 12.18
N GLN A 87 16.18 7.94 12.22
CA GLN A 87 17.63 7.68 12.11
C GLN A 87 18.05 7.21 10.71
N ARG A 88 17.16 7.35 9.72
CA ARG A 88 17.42 6.87 8.35
C ARG A 88 18.60 7.61 7.72
N ASN A 89 19.24 6.96 6.76
CA ASN A 89 20.07 7.67 5.78
C ASN A 89 19.14 8.41 4.80
N PRO A 90 19.25 9.75 4.63
CA PRO A 90 18.40 10.52 3.72
C PRO A 90 18.44 10.05 2.26
N GLN A 91 19.51 9.39 1.83
CA GLN A 91 19.66 8.91 0.45
C GLN A 91 19.18 7.45 0.26
N ALA A 92 18.80 6.74 1.32
CA ALA A 92 18.53 5.32 1.25
C ALA A 92 17.31 4.98 0.37
N ILE A 93 16.21 5.74 0.48
CA ILE A 93 15.03 5.52 -0.38
C ILE A 93 15.40 5.74 -1.84
N THR A 94 16.10 6.83 -2.14
CA THR A 94 16.56 7.15 -3.50
C THR A 94 17.47 6.06 -4.05
N ALA A 95 18.43 5.56 -3.25
CA ALA A 95 19.34 4.48 -3.65
C ALA A 95 18.60 3.16 -3.89
N LEU A 96 17.65 2.81 -3.02
CA LEU A 96 16.77 1.64 -3.21
C LEU A 96 16.01 1.76 -4.53
N CYS A 97 15.37 2.90 -4.77
CA CYS A 97 14.62 3.15 -6.00
C CYS A 97 15.51 3.08 -7.25
N GLN A 98 16.74 3.59 -7.19
CA GLN A 98 17.70 3.50 -8.30
C GLN A 98 18.10 2.05 -8.59
N ASP A 99 18.41 1.26 -7.56
CA ASP A 99 18.76 -0.15 -7.74
C ASP A 99 17.55 -0.95 -8.25
N LEU A 100 16.33 -0.62 -7.82
CA LEU A 100 15.08 -1.19 -8.35
C LEU A 100 14.87 -0.86 -9.83
N LYS A 101 15.15 0.37 -10.28
CA LYS A 101 15.07 0.73 -11.71
C LYS A 101 16.09 -0.01 -12.57
N LEU A 102 17.29 -0.28 -12.04
CA LEU A 102 18.28 -1.09 -12.75
C LEU A 102 17.80 -2.54 -12.92
N ALA A 103 17.14 -3.06 -11.89
CA ALA A 103 16.53 -4.37 -11.87
C ALA A 103 15.31 -4.50 -12.79
N ARG A 104 14.34 -3.58 -12.68
CA ARG A 104 13.09 -3.55 -13.45
C ARG A 104 12.97 -2.22 -14.22
N PRO A 105 13.63 -2.08 -15.39
CA PRO A 105 13.69 -0.79 -16.11
C PRO A 105 12.38 -0.29 -16.71
N ARG A 106 11.36 -1.15 -16.86
CA ARG A 106 10.06 -0.76 -17.45
C ARG A 106 9.09 -0.18 -16.42
N GLU A 107 9.15 -0.72 -15.22
CA GLU A 107 8.30 -0.43 -14.08
C GLU A 107 9.01 -0.96 -12.84
N ALA A 108 9.53 -0.05 -12.01
CA ALA A 108 10.33 -0.47 -10.86
C ALA A 108 9.48 -1.15 -9.78
N MET A 109 8.24 -0.68 -9.60
CA MET A 109 7.27 -1.16 -8.62
C MET A 109 5.84 -0.90 -9.10
N ASP A 110 4.94 -1.77 -8.66
CA ASP A 110 3.54 -1.82 -9.08
C ASP A 110 2.65 -1.03 -8.08
N GLY A 111 3.16 -0.76 -6.89
CA GLY A 111 2.46 0.06 -5.89
C GLY A 111 3.22 0.24 -4.57
N ILE A 112 2.67 1.13 -3.74
CA ILE A 112 3.12 1.33 -2.35
C ILE A 112 2.00 0.90 -1.41
N LEU A 113 2.31 0.00 -0.48
CA LEU A 113 1.45 -0.27 0.67
C LEU A 113 1.85 0.66 1.81
N LEU A 114 1.02 1.68 2.07
CA LEU A 114 1.23 2.60 3.19
C LEU A 114 0.50 2.08 4.43
N VAL A 115 1.24 1.48 5.35
CA VAL A 115 0.70 0.88 6.58
C VAL A 115 0.75 1.89 7.72
N LEU A 116 -0.41 2.26 8.25
CA LEU A 116 -0.55 3.23 9.34
C LEU A 116 -1.29 2.58 10.51
N ASN A 117 -0.77 2.75 11.73
CA ASN A 117 -1.40 2.20 12.94
C ASN A 117 -2.39 3.21 13.52
N ILE A 118 -3.67 2.87 13.53
CA ILE A 118 -4.75 3.72 14.05
C ILE A 118 -4.52 4.09 15.52
N ALA A 119 -4.03 3.16 16.34
CA ALA A 119 -3.80 3.39 17.76
C ALA A 119 -2.80 4.53 18.00
N ASP A 120 -1.80 4.67 17.12
CA ASP A 120 -0.79 5.71 17.24
C ASP A 120 -1.35 7.05 16.76
N LEU A 121 -2.23 7.05 15.74
CA LEU A 121 -2.77 8.27 15.13
C LEU A 121 -3.76 9.02 16.03
N ILE A 122 -4.66 8.32 16.71
CA ILE A 122 -5.76 8.96 17.47
C ILE A 122 -5.23 9.69 18.70
N ASP A 123 -4.14 9.19 19.28
CA ASP A 123 -3.51 9.78 20.48
C ASP A 123 -2.60 10.99 20.16
N LEU A 124 -2.35 11.31 18.88
CA LEU A 124 -1.60 12.50 18.49
C LEU A 124 -2.45 13.77 18.65
N ASP A 125 -1.80 14.84 19.08
CA ASP A 125 -2.32 16.20 18.92
C ASP A 125 -2.18 16.66 17.46
N ASP A 126 -2.86 17.75 17.11
CA ASP A 126 -2.97 18.22 15.72
C ASP A 126 -1.59 18.56 15.12
N GLN A 127 -0.70 19.17 15.91
CA GLN A 127 0.65 19.51 15.46
C GLN A 127 1.47 18.25 15.16
N ARG A 128 1.45 17.27 16.07
CA ARG A 128 2.17 16.01 15.88
C ARG A 128 1.60 15.18 14.74
N LEU A 129 0.29 15.27 14.51
CA LEU A 129 -0.35 14.61 13.37
C LEU A 129 0.10 15.23 12.04
N ASP A 130 0.24 16.56 11.97
CA ASP A 130 0.77 17.25 10.80
C ASP A 130 2.26 16.94 10.56
N GLU A 131 3.07 16.89 11.62
CA GLU A 131 4.48 16.48 11.56
C GLU A 131 4.61 15.01 11.08
N TYR A 132 3.76 14.14 11.61
CA TYR A 132 3.66 12.74 11.19
C TYR A 132 3.31 12.63 9.71
N GLY A 133 2.23 13.31 9.27
CA GLY A 133 1.79 13.33 7.88
C GLY A 133 2.86 13.86 6.94
N SER A 134 3.54 14.94 7.34
CA SER A 134 4.63 15.55 6.55
C SER A 134 5.81 14.60 6.36
N ARG A 135 6.20 13.85 7.42
CA ARG A 135 7.26 12.84 7.33
C ARG A 135 6.90 11.73 6.35
N ILE A 136 5.69 11.16 6.48
CA ILE A 136 5.24 10.07 5.62
C ILE A 136 5.09 10.54 4.17
N ARG A 137 4.53 11.73 3.94
CA ARG A 137 4.48 12.37 2.61
C ARG A 137 5.87 12.48 2.01
N GLY A 138 6.86 12.90 2.80
CA GLY A 138 8.25 13.00 2.37
C GLY A 138 8.77 11.69 1.76
N TYR A 139 8.49 10.55 2.40
CA TYR A 139 8.87 9.24 1.86
C TYR A 139 8.20 8.94 0.52
N LEU A 140 6.89 9.20 0.39
CA LEU A 140 6.15 8.97 -0.86
C LEU A 140 6.66 9.85 -2.00
N VAL A 141 6.92 11.13 -1.71
CA VAL A 141 7.46 12.09 -2.67
C VAL A 141 8.88 11.70 -3.09
N GLU A 142 9.73 11.25 -2.16
CA GLU A 142 11.07 10.75 -2.47
C GLU A 142 11.02 9.54 -3.43
N VAL A 143 10.12 8.59 -3.19
CA VAL A 143 9.91 7.43 -4.08
C VAL A 143 9.49 7.90 -5.47
N GLY A 144 8.43 8.72 -5.57
CA GLY A 144 7.95 9.23 -6.86
C GLY A 144 9.02 10.01 -7.63
N LYS A 145 9.80 10.85 -6.94
CA LYS A 145 10.93 11.60 -7.54
C LYS A 145 12.04 10.68 -8.03
N ALA A 146 12.44 9.69 -7.24
CA ALA A 146 13.52 8.76 -7.59
C ALA A 146 13.12 7.85 -8.77
N LEU A 147 11.87 7.42 -8.82
CA LEU A 147 11.34 6.59 -9.89
C LEU A 147 10.97 7.37 -11.15
N GLN A 148 10.63 8.64 -11.03
CA GLN A 148 10.08 9.46 -12.13
C GLN A 148 8.78 8.88 -12.71
N GLU A 149 8.05 8.12 -11.89
CA GLU A 149 6.81 7.42 -12.21
C GLU A 149 5.81 7.71 -11.09
N ASP A 150 4.52 7.79 -11.44
CA ASP A 150 3.45 7.96 -10.47
C ASP A 150 3.05 6.56 -9.97
N VAL A 151 3.39 6.26 -8.72
CA VAL A 151 3.15 4.95 -8.12
C VAL A 151 1.89 5.01 -7.25
N PRO A 152 0.91 4.10 -7.44
CA PRO A 152 -0.31 4.10 -6.66
C PRO A 152 -0.04 3.74 -5.20
N VAL A 153 -0.63 4.51 -4.29
CA VAL A 153 -0.52 4.35 -2.83
C VAL A 153 -1.81 3.73 -2.31
N TYR A 154 -1.70 2.52 -1.77
CA TYR A 154 -2.76 1.80 -1.07
C TYR A 154 -2.56 1.95 0.43
N VAL A 155 -3.43 2.71 1.09
CA VAL A 155 -3.34 2.96 2.53
C VAL A 155 -3.99 1.81 3.29
N VAL A 156 -3.22 1.17 4.16
CA VAL A 156 -3.67 0.09 5.05
C VAL A 156 -3.66 0.59 6.49
N LEU A 157 -4.83 0.93 7.01
CA LEU A 157 -5.02 1.33 8.39
C LEU A 157 -5.15 0.08 9.26
N THR A 158 -4.16 -0.17 10.11
CA THR A 158 -4.08 -1.35 10.97
C THR A 158 -4.55 -1.05 12.39
N ARG A 159 -4.80 -2.13 13.13
CA ARG A 159 -5.15 -2.09 14.56
C ARG A 159 -6.43 -1.31 14.85
N TYR A 160 -7.38 -1.30 13.92
CA TYR A 160 -8.70 -0.72 14.17
C TYR A 160 -9.41 -1.36 15.39
N ASP A 161 -9.09 -2.63 15.66
CA ASP A 161 -9.58 -3.36 16.82
C ASP A 161 -9.13 -2.81 18.19
N THR A 162 -8.21 -1.84 18.23
CA THR A 162 -7.88 -1.11 19.46
C THR A 162 -8.90 -0.05 19.84
N LEU A 163 -9.81 0.30 18.92
CA LEU A 163 -10.87 1.25 19.21
C LEU A 163 -11.83 0.69 20.25
N TRP A 164 -12.24 1.57 21.16
CA TRP A 164 -13.16 1.19 22.21
C TRP A 164 -14.51 0.73 21.65
N GLY A 165 -15.05 -0.38 22.16
CA GLY A 165 -16.31 -0.96 21.70
C GLY A 165 -16.21 -1.81 20.42
N PHE A 166 -15.01 -1.97 19.82
CA PHE A 166 -14.84 -2.79 18.62
C PHE A 166 -15.32 -4.23 18.82
N ALA A 167 -14.91 -4.86 19.92
CA ALA A 167 -15.22 -6.26 20.20
C ALA A 167 -16.73 -6.51 20.30
N GLU A 168 -17.46 -5.58 20.90
CA GLU A 168 -18.92 -5.64 21.08
C GLU A 168 -19.67 -5.34 19.78
N VAL A 169 -19.21 -4.37 18.99
CA VAL A 169 -19.85 -4.01 17.72
C VAL A 169 -19.64 -5.10 16.68
N PHE A 170 -18.40 -5.52 16.50
CA PHE A 170 -18.04 -6.36 15.37
C PHE A 170 -18.02 -7.84 15.69
N GLN A 171 -17.83 -8.21 16.96
CA GLN A 171 -17.68 -9.58 17.41
C GLN A 171 -16.51 -10.29 16.72
N TRP A 172 -15.91 -11.27 17.40
CA TRP A 172 -14.73 -11.96 16.87
C TRP A 172 -15.11 -13.25 16.13
N GLY A 173 -16.01 -13.13 15.15
CA GLY A 173 -16.55 -14.27 14.42
C GLY A 173 -15.60 -14.82 13.35
N PRO A 174 -15.60 -16.14 13.08
CA PRO A 174 -14.83 -16.72 11.97
C PRO A 174 -15.38 -16.32 10.60
N ASP A 175 -16.68 -16.00 10.51
CA ASP A 175 -17.33 -15.59 9.25
C ASP A 175 -16.86 -14.23 8.73
N ARG A 176 -16.18 -13.45 9.59
CA ARG A 176 -15.62 -12.13 9.23
C ARG A 176 -14.57 -12.20 8.12
N VAL A 177 -13.97 -13.38 7.91
CA VAL A 177 -13.05 -13.62 6.79
C VAL A 177 -13.75 -13.45 5.43
N ARG A 178 -15.08 -13.61 5.37
CA ARG A 178 -15.90 -13.46 4.16
C ARG A 178 -16.57 -12.10 4.05
N GLU A 179 -16.40 -11.22 5.04
CA GLU A 179 -16.94 -9.87 4.97
C GLU A 179 -16.27 -9.07 3.85
N GLU A 180 -17.03 -8.12 3.30
CA GLU A 180 -16.49 -7.13 2.39
C GLU A 180 -15.45 -6.26 3.11
N PRO A 181 -14.39 -5.82 2.39
CA PRO A 181 -13.40 -4.94 2.97
C PRO A 181 -14.03 -3.61 3.42
N TRP A 182 -13.58 -3.13 4.57
CA TRP A 182 -13.96 -1.82 5.10
C TRP A 182 -13.00 -0.77 4.58
N GLY A 183 -13.50 0.19 3.80
CA GLY A 183 -12.65 1.13 3.09
C GLY A 183 -13.32 1.62 1.81
N PHE A 184 -12.51 2.21 0.94
CA PHE A 184 -12.93 2.73 -0.35
C PHE A 184 -11.78 2.73 -1.36
N VAL A 185 -12.15 2.76 -2.63
CA VAL A 185 -11.25 2.81 -3.78
C VAL A 185 -11.58 4.08 -4.56
N LEU A 186 -10.57 4.86 -4.92
CA LEU A 186 -10.77 6.12 -5.65
C LEU A 186 -10.95 5.87 -7.15
N PRO A 187 -11.48 6.81 -7.95
CA PRO A 187 -11.44 6.70 -9.40
C PRO A 187 -9.99 6.70 -9.93
N PHE A 188 -9.73 5.96 -11.00
CA PHE A 188 -8.38 5.86 -11.60
C PHE A 188 -7.94 7.17 -12.26
N ASP A 189 -8.88 7.86 -12.90
CA ASP A 189 -8.70 9.12 -13.64
C ASP A 189 -8.86 10.36 -12.74
N LEU A 190 -8.77 10.18 -11.43
CA LEU A 190 -8.89 11.27 -10.47
C LEU A 190 -7.67 12.20 -10.53
N ASP A 191 -7.91 13.48 -10.83
CA ASP A 191 -6.88 14.49 -10.79
C ASP A 191 -6.35 14.69 -9.37
N SER A 192 -5.04 14.92 -9.24
CA SER A 192 -4.38 15.14 -7.96
C SER A 192 -4.96 16.30 -7.13
N GLN A 193 -5.59 17.29 -7.77
CA GLN A 193 -6.26 18.41 -7.08
C GLN A 193 -7.58 17.99 -6.42
N ASP A 194 -8.25 16.99 -6.99
CA ASP A 194 -9.55 16.48 -6.53
C ASP A 194 -9.41 15.28 -5.59
N ALA A 195 -8.19 14.73 -5.44
CA ALA A 195 -7.90 13.61 -4.56
C ALA A 195 -8.40 13.84 -3.11
N VAL A 196 -8.06 14.98 -2.52
CA VAL A 196 -8.41 15.28 -1.13
C VAL A 196 -9.92 15.53 -0.92
N PRO A 197 -10.60 16.37 -1.74
CA PRO A 197 -12.06 16.46 -1.72
C PRO A 197 -12.73 15.10 -1.84
N ARG A 198 -12.29 14.26 -2.79
CA ARG A 198 -12.88 12.93 -2.99
C ARG A 198 -12.64 12.00 -1.81
N ILE A 199 -11.45 11.98 -1.24
CA ILE A 199 -11.15 11.21 -0.01
C ILE A 199 -12.08 11.63 1.13
N ARG A 200 -12.38 12.92 1.27
CA ARG A 200 -13.28 13.43 2.31
C ARG A 200 -14.72 12.92 2.13
N GLU A 201 -15.20 12.88 0.88
CA GLU A 201 -16.50 12.31 0.54
C GLU A 201 -16.57 10.81 0.87
N GLU A 202 -15.55 10.05 0.47
CA GLU A 202 -15.48 8.61 0.73
C GLU A 202 -15.34 8.30 2.23
N LEU A 203 -14.62 9.14 2.99
CA LEU A 203 -14.57 9.03 4.45
C LEU A 203 -15.93 9.29 5.11
N GLU A 204 -16.74 10.21 4.58
CA GLU A 204 -18.11 10.41 5.05
C GLU A 204 -18.98 9.19 4.76
N ALA A 205 -18.91 8.65 3.55
CA ALA A 205 -19.66 7.45 3.17
C ALA A 205 -19.26 6.24 4.04
N LEU A 206 -17.95 6.08 4.31
CA LEU A 206 -17.44 5.04 5.19
C LEU A 206 -17.92 5.23 6.64
N ASN A 207 -17.91 6.47 7.16
CA ASN A 207 -18.44 6.79 8.48
C ASN A 207 -19.95 6.49 8.58
N ALA A 208 -20.73 6.80 7.55
CA ALA A 208 -22.15 6.45 7.49
C ALA A 208 -22.38 4.92 7.50
N ARG A 209 -21.52 4.14 6.82
CA ARG A 209 -21.56 2.66 6.89
C ARG A 209 -21.29 2.16 8.30
N PHE A 210 -20.28 2.70 8.97
CA PHE A 210 -20.00 2.36 10.36
C PHE A 210 -21.15 2.74 11.30
N GLU A 211 -21.75 3.91 11.09
CA GLU A 211 -22.90 4.38 11.87
C GLU A 211 -24.11 3.46 11.72
N ALA A 212 -24.45 3.07 10.50
CA ALA A 212 -25.53 2.12 10.24
C ALA A 212 -25.26 0.77 10.94
N PHE A 213 -24.03 0.28 10.90
CA PHE A 213 -23.65 -0.98 11.55
C PHE A 213 -23.74 -0.89 13.09
N CYS A 214 -23.25 0.21 13.68
CA CYS A 214 -23.37 0.46 15.12
C CYS A 214 -24.84 0.62 15.55
N MET A 215 -25.65 1.33 14.75
CA MET A 215 -27.07 1.53 15.04
C MET A 215 -27.85 0.21 15.01
N HIS A 216 -27.53 -0.69 14.08
CA HIS A 216 -28.13 -2.02 14.06
C HIS A 216 -27.86 -2.80 15.37
N ARG A 217 -26.64 -2.70 15.92
CA ARG A 217 -26.28 -3.25 17.24
C ARG A 217 -26.97 -2.54 18.40
N LEU A 218 -27.27 -1.24 18.27
CA LEU A 218 -28.02 -0.50 19.30
C LEU A 218 -29.49 -0.90 19.37
N LEU A 219 -30.06 -1.37 18.26
CA LEU A 219 -31.46 -1.79 18.18
C LEU A 219 -31.64 -3.30 18.45
N SER A 220 -30.55 -4.05 18.66
CA SER A 220 -30.60 -5.47 18.95
C SER A 220 -31.08 -5.75 20.38
N GLU A 221 -31.39 -7.02 20.64
CA GLU A 221 -31.70 -7.53 21.98
C GLU A 221 -30.45 -7.83 22.82
N ASP A 222 -29.27 -7.37 22.38
CA ASP A 222 -28.02 -7.54 23.12
C ASP A 222 -28.11 -6.85 24.52
N PRO A 223 -27.32 -7.32 25.50
CA PRO A 223 -27.31 -6.74 26.84
C PRO A 223 -27.10 -5.21 26.83
N PRO A 224 -27.70 -4.45 27.77
CA PRO A 224 -27.59 -2.99 27.81
C PRO A 224 -26.14 -2.46 27.78
N GLU A 225 -25.21 -3.19 28.38
CA GLU A 225 -23.78 -2.86 28.38
C GLU A 225 -23.17 -2.93 26.98
N GLN A 226 -23.49 -3.97 26.20
CA GLN A 226 -22.99 -4.13 24.82
C GLN A 226 -23.56 -3.07 23.89
N ARG A 227 -24.84 -2.72 24.05
CA ARG A 227 -25.44 -1.60 23.33
C ARG A 227 -24.78 -0.28 23.70
N THR A 228 -24.52 -0.04 24.99
CA THR A 228 -23.78 1.15 25.42
C THR A 228 -22.37 1.21 24.81
N ARG A 229 -21.68 0.07 24.70
CA ARG A 229 -20.38 -0.03 24.01
C ARG A 229 -20.49 0.28 22.52
N ALA A 230 -21.53 -0.18 21.84
CA ALA A 230 -21.77 0.14 20.43
C ALA A 230 -21.98 1.65 20.21
N PHE A 231 -22.69 2.32 21.12
CA PHE A 231 -22.82 3.78 21.08
C PHE A 231 -21.47 4.49 21.31
N GLN A 232 -20.67 4.02 22.26
CA GLN A 232 -19.33 4.58 22.52
C GLN A 232 -18.40 4.41 21.30
N HIS A 233 -18.49 3.27 20.62
CA HIS A 233 -17.71 3.02 19.40
C HIS A 233 -18.03 4.04 18.29
N LEU A 234 -19.30 4.46 18.15
CA LEU A 234 -19.68 5.47 17.16
C LEU A 234 -18.91 6.80 17.36
N ALA A 235 -18.68 7.20 18.62
CA ALA A 235 -17.89 8.39 18.93
C ALA A 235 -16.41 8.21 18.53
N GLU A 236 -15.83 7.03 18.77
CA GLU A 236 -14.46 6.69 18.35
C GLU A 236 -14.30 6.74 16.83
N VAL A 237 -15.28 6.21 16.08
CA VAL A 237 -15.27 6.24 14.60
C VAL A 237 -15.31 7.67 14.08
N ARG A 238 -16.17 8.52 14.64
CA ARG A 238 -16.26 9.94 14.25
C ARG A 238 -14.96 10.68 14.52
N SER A 239 -14.34 10.45 15.68
CA SER A 239 -13.03 11.03 16.01
C SER A 239 -11.92 10.52 15.07
N LEU A 240 -11.92 9.23 14.75
CA LEU A 240 -10.98 8.67 13.77
C LEU A 240 -11.14 9.30 12.39
N LYS A 241 -12.37 9.48 11.92
CA LYS A 241 -12.64 10.12 10.61
C LYS A 241 -12.04 11.52 10.55
N GLU A 242 -12.18 12.33 11.60
CA GLU A 242 -11.57 13.68 11.67
C GLU A 242 -10.05 13.61 11.60
N ARG A 243 -9.43 12.72 12.39
CA ARG A 243 -7.98 12.48 12.37
C ARG A 243 -7.47 12.03 10.99
N LEU A 244 -8.17 11.10 10.34
CA LEU A 244 -7.83 10.62 9.00
C LEU A 244 -8.00 11.72 7.95
N SER A 245 -9.04 12.55 8.07
CA SER A 245 -9.27 13.67 7.15
C SER A 245 -8.12 14.67 7.20
N GLN A 246 -7.65 15.03 8.40
CA GLN A 246 -6.49 15.90 8.58
C GLN A 246 -5.21 15.25 8.04
N LEU A 247 -4.98 13.98 8.34
CA LEU A 247 -3.79 13.26 7.86
C LEU A 247 -3.76 13.17 6.33
N PHE A 248 -4.87 12.81 5.69
CA PHE A 248 -4.96 12.68 4.24
C PHE A 248 -4.89 14.02 3.51
N GLU A 249 -5.39 15.09 4.12
CA GLU A 249 -5.14 16.45 3.65
C GLU A 249 -3.63 16.71 3.56
N VAL A 250 -2.85 16.41 4.59
CA VAL A 250 -1.38 16.58 4.54
C VAL A 250 -0.74 15.64 3.52
N LEU A 251 -1.10 14.36 3.52
CA LEU A 251 -0.47 13.34 2.68
C LEU A 251 -0.69 13.55 1.18
N PHE A 252 -1.91 13.90 0.77
CA PHE A 252 -2.32 13.89 -0.63
C PHE A 252 -2.64 15.27 -1.21
N ARG A 253 -2.51 16.35 -0.43
CA ARG A 253 -2.69 17.71 -0.96
C ARG A 253 -1.82 17.97 -2.19
N ALA A 254 -2.43 18.52 -3.24
CA ALA A 254 -1.72 18.99 -4.41
C ALA A 254 -0.82 20.18 -4.07
N ASN A 255 0.37 20.22 -4.68
CA ASN A 255 1.31 21.32 -4.54
C ASN A 255 1.86 21.68 -5.93
N SER A 256 1.97 22.98 -6.24
CA SER A 256 2.53 23.44 -7.52
C SER A 256 4.01 23.11 -7.70
N TYR A 257 4.75 22.92 -6.60
CA TYR A 257 6.20 22.67 -6.64
C TYR A 257 6.57 21.18 -6.61
N GLU A 258 5.64 20.31 -6.20
CA GLU A 258 5.90 18.89 -6.02
C GLU A 258 4.70 18.06 -6.45
N ARG A 259 4.95 16.96 -7.17
CA ARG A 259 3.89 16.01 -7.51
C ARG A 259 3.31 15.41 -6.24
N ALA A 260 1.99 15.43 -6.13
CA ALA A 260 1.28 14.79 -5.03
C ALA A 260 1.39 13.27 -5.14
N PRO A 261 1.52 12.54 -4.02
CA PRO A 261 1.39 11.09 -4.04
C PRO A 261 0.03 10.66 -4.59
N TRP A 262 0.00 9.60 -5.39
CA TRP A 262 -1.22 9.12 -6.01
C TRP A 262 -1.98 8.19 -5.06
N ALA A 263 -2.98 8.71 -4.36
CA ALA A 263 -3.88 7.89 -3.54
C ALA A 263 -4.73 6.98 -4.43
N ARG A 264 -4.68 5.67 -4.20
CA ARG A 264 -5.47 4.68 -4.97
C ARG A 264 -6.64 4.12 -4.16
N ALA A 265 -6.39 3.73 -2.91
CA ALA A 265 -7.41 3.20 -2.03
C ALA A 265 -7.03 3.32 -0.56
N VAL A 266 -8.03 3.25 0.32
CA VAL A 266 -7.86 3.22 1.78
C VAL A 266 -8.65 2.03 2.32
N ILE A 267 -7.98 1.16 3.07
CA ILE A 267 -8.61 0.06 3.82
C ILE A 267 -8.36 0.21 5.32
N ILE A 268 -9.36 -0.20 6.10
CA ILE A 268 -9.30 -0.41 7.54
C ILE A 268 -9.28 -1.91 7.84
N GLY A 269 -8.37 -2.32 8.72
CA GLY A 269 -8.15 -3.72 9.01
C GLY A 269 -7.54 -4.03 10.37
N SER A 270 -7.55 -5.32 10.72
CA SER A 270 -6.91 -5.85 11.92
C SER A 270 -5.99 -7.00 11.55
N ALA A 271 -4.68 -6.77 11.64
CA ALA A 271 -3.68 -7.79 11.28
C ALA A 271 -3.55 -8.89 12.34
N VAL A 272 -3.62 -8.55 13.63
CA VAL A 272 -3.69 -9.56 14.71
C VAL A 272 -4.94 -9.37 15.56
N PRO A 273 -5.96 -10.20 15.33
CA PRO A 273 -7.13 -10.29 16.17
C PRO A 273 -6.87 -10.38 17.67
N GLY A 274 -7.65 -9.64 18.47
CA GLY A 274 -7.68 -9.76 19.93
C GLY A 274 -6.46 -9.21 20.66
N THR A 275 -5.49 -8.63 19.94
CA THR A 275 -4.37 -7.90 20.56
C THR A 275 -4.71 -6.43 20.83
N GLY A 276 -5.80 -5.93 20.24
CA GLY A 276 -6.30 -4.57 20.41
C GLY A 276 -6.87 -4.24 21.79
N ASP A 277 -7.22 -5.24 22.62
CA ASP A 277 -7.71 -5.03 24.00
C ASP A 277 -6.62 -4.46 24.95
N ARG A 278 -5.40 -4.20 24.45
CA ARG A 278 -4.43 -3.34 25.15
C ARG A 278 -4.95 -1.91 25.17
N LEU A 279 -5.73 -1.63 26.20
CA LEU A 279 -6.20 -0.31 26.63
C LEU A 279 -5.28 0.82 26.17
N ARG A 280 -5.81 1.70 25.30
CA ARG A 280 -5.18 2.98 24.96
C ARG A 280 -4.74 3.69 26.24
N ALA A 281 -3.60 4.38 26.24
CA ALA A 281 -3.09 5.05 27.44
C ALA A 281 -4.10 6.06 28.02
N SER A 282 -4.87 6.72 27.15
CA SER A 282 -5.98 7.61 27.49
C SER A 282 -7.09 6.87 28.24
N VAL A 283 -7.51 5.69 27.76
CA VAL A 283 -8.54 4.85 28.39
C VAL A 283 -8.05 4.26 29.71
N THR A 284 -6.78 3.85 29.79
CA THR A 284 -6.16 3.39 31.04
C THR A 284 -6.24 4.46 32.13
N ARG A 285 -6.12 5.76 31.80
CA ARG A 285 -6.32 6.84 32.78
C ARG A 285 -7.75 6.89 33.31
N PHE A 286 -8.76 6.76 32.45
CA PHE A 286 -10.16 6.74 32.89
C PHE A 286 -10.48 5.53 33.76
N ILE A 287 -9.92 4.36 33.46
CA ILE A 287 -10.04 3.16 34.29
C ILE A 287 -9.35 3.37 35.64
N ASN A 288 -8.14 3.92 35.65
CA ASN A 288 -7.41 4.22 36.89
C ASN A 288 -8.11 5.29 37.75
N MET A 289 -8.90 6.17 37.14
CA MET A 289 -9.75 7.15 37.84
C MET A 289 -11.10 6.57 38.30
N GLY A 290 -11.39 5.29 38.02
CA GLY A 290 -12.66 4.64 38.37
C GLY A 290 -13.85 5.06 37.51
N LEU A 291 -13.60 5.75 36.38
CA LEU A 291 -14.63 6.29 35.49
C LEU A 291 -15.03 5.32 34.36
N ALA A 292 -14.28 4.23 34.18
CA ALA A 292 -14.57 3.18 33.21
C ALA A 292 -14.19 1.81 33.79
N GLN A 293 -14.97 0.77 33.48
CA GLN A 293 -14.60 -0.59 33.84
C GLN A 293 -13.56 -1.16 32.85
N PRO A 294 -12.55 -1.91 33.34
CA PRO A 294 -11.60 -2.58 32.47
C PRO A 294 -12.32 -3.61 31.59
N PRO A 295 -11.94 -3.74 30.31
CA PRO A 295 -12.45 -4.81 29.46
C PRO A 295 -12.09 -6.17 30.07
N ALA A 296 -12.95 -7.16 29.87
CA ALA A 296 -12.68 -8.52 30.30
C ALA A 296 -11.36 -9.01 29.66
N ALA A 297 -10.50 -9.65 30.46
CA ALA A 297 -9.21 -10.13 29.98
C ALA A 297 -9.40 -11.10 28.79
N PRO A 298 -8.64 -10.93 27.69
CA PRO A 298 -8.80 -11.80 26.52
C PRO A 298 -8.38 -13.23 26.87
N THR A 299 -9.33 -14.15 26.74
CA THR A 299 -9.12 -15.59 26.82
C THR A 299 -8.82 -16.09 25.41
N ALA A 300 -7.54 -16.33 25.11
CA ALA A 300 -7.02 -16.86 23.84
C ALA A 300 -7.11 -15.95 22.59
N GLY A 301 -6.37 -16.33 21.54
CA GLY A 301 -6.39 -15.68 20.23
C GLY A 301 -7.79 -15.77 19.63
N ARG A 302 -8.37 -14.61 19.31
CA ARG A 302 -9.76 -14.54 18.84
C ARG A 302 -9.81 -14.82 17.32
N PRO A 303 -10.77 -15.60 16.81
CA PRO A 303 -10.75 -16.14 15.44
C PRO A 303 -11.17 -15.16 14.33
N GLY A 304 -11.36 -13.87 14.62
CA GLY A 304 -11.94 -12.89 13.67
C GLY A 304 -11.23 -11.56 13.62
N GLY A 305 -11.59 -10.64 12.74
CA GLY A 305 -10.95 -9.31 12.62
C GLY A 305 -11.42 -8.66 11.32
N LEU A 306 -11.09 -7.38 11.10
CA LEU A 306 -11.42 -6.74 9.83
C LEU A 306 -10.55 -7.31 8.68
N PRO A 307 -11.14 -7.71 7.54
CA PRO A 307 -10.49 -8.57 6.55
C PRO A 307 -9.50 -7.80 5.65
N ILE A 308 -8.24 -7.64 6.10
CA ILE A 308 -7.16 -7.04 5.28
C ILE A 308 -6.90 -7.85 4.01
N HIS A 309 -7.04 -9.18 4.08
CA HIS A 309 -6.80 -10.08 2.95
C HIS A 309 -7.76 -9.86 1.78
N ALA A 310 -9.02 -9.52 2.07
CA ALA A 310 -10.04 -9.31 1.04
C ALA A 310 -9.61 -8.18 0.09
N PHE A 311 -9.02 -7.11 0.62
CA PHE A 311 -8.54 -6.00 -0.19
C PHE A 311 -7.32 -6.32 -1.05
N MET A 312 -6.36 -7.09 -0.53
CA MET A 312 -5.22 -7.52 -1.33
C MET A 312 -5.70 -8.30 -2.56
N LYS A 313 -6.66 -9.22 -2.37
CA LYS A 313 -7.20 -10.05 -3.46
C LYS A 313 -8.15 -9.31 -4.41
N LEU A 314 -8.97 -8.38 -3.90
CA LEU A 314 -10.03 -7.73 -4.67
C LEU A 314 -9.62 -6.41 -5.31
N VAL A 315 -8.60 -5.72 -4.78
CA VAL A 315 -8.20 -4.38 -5.24
C VAL A 315 -6.74 -4.37 -5.68
N VAL A 316 -5.82 -4.70 -4.78
CA VAL A 316 -4.39 -4.48 -5.03
C VAL A 316 -3.84 -5.41 -6.14
N LEU A 317 -4.03 -6.73 -6.03
CA LEU A 317 -3.50 -7.67 -7.02
C LEU A 317 -4.12 -7.53 -8.42
N PRO A 318 -5.44 -7.30 -8.57
CA PRO A 318 -6.03 -7.01 -9.89
C PRO A 318 -5.47 -5.76 -10.56
N GLU A 319 -4.93 -4.83 -9.77
CA GLU A 319 -4.41 -3.52 -10.22
C GLU A 319 -2.89 -3.52 -10.42
N LYS A 320 -2.28 -4.69 -10.60
CA LYS A 320 -0.83 -4.81 -10.80
C LYS A 320 -0.28 -4.04 -12.03
N ASP A 321 -1.07 -3.87 -13.09
CA ASP A 321 -0.61 -3.23 -14.34
C ASP A 321 -1.00 -1.73 -14.43
N LEU A 322 -1.32 -1.08 -13.29
CA LEU A 322 -1.77 0.32 -13.29
C LEU A 322 -0.67 1.32 -13.61
N VAL A 323 0.58 1.05 -13.20
CA VAL A 323 1.70 1.93 -13.56
C VAL A 323 1.93 1.76 -15.06
N ARG A 324 1.85 2.85 -15.82
CA ARG A 324 2.08 2.79 -17.27
C ARG A 324 3.50 2.32 -17.55
N THR A 325 3.68 1.03 -17.83
CA THR A 325 4.98 0.51 -18.26
C THR A 325 5.43 1.28 -19.49
N ARG A 326 6.69 1.73 -19.51
CA ARG A 326 7.30 2.16 -20.78
C ARG A 326 7.32 0.95 -21.70
N THR A 327 6.52 0.97 -22.76
CA THR A 327 6.57 -0.03 -23.81
C THR A 327 7.99 -0.06 -24.38
N ARG A 328 8.57 -1.25 -24.54
CA ARG A 328 9.81 -1.36 -25.34
C ARG A 328 9.47 -0.81 -26.71
N TRP A 329 10.35 0.00 -27.30
CA TRP A 329 10.19 0.41 -28.70
C TRP A 329 10.01 -0.80 -29.66
N ARG A 330 10.53 -1.98 -29.27
CA ARG A 330 10.35 -3.26 -30.00
C ARG A 330 8.97 -3.90 -29.82
N ASP A 331 8.27 -3.59 -28.74
CA ASP A 331 6.95 -4.15 -28.42
C ASP A 331 5.83 -3.13 -28.70
N ASP A 332 6.19 -1.88 -29.01
CA ASP A 332 5.27 -0.86 -29.51
C ASP A 332 4.90 -1.19 -30.97
N PRO A 333 3.66 -1.59 -31.26
CA PRO A 333 3.24 -1.97 -32.60
C PRO A 333 3.37 -0.80 -33.58
N ILE A 334 3.18 0.45 -33.13
CA ILE A 334 3.29 1.63 -33.98
C ILE A 334 4.75 1.85 -34.38
N PHE A 335 5.68 1.70 -33.44
CA PHE A 335 7.12 1.84 -33.72
C PHE A 335 7.64 0.71 -34.63
N VAL A 336 7.22 -0.54 -34.40
CA VAL A 336 7.60 -1.67 -35.26
C VAL A 336 7.03 -1.50 -36.67
N ILE A 337 5.75 -1.12 -36.81
CA ILE A 337 5.14 -0.86 -38.11
C ILE A 337 5.88 0.25 -38.85
N SER A 338 6.16 1.37 -38.18
CA SER A 338 6.89 2.49 -38.80
C SER A 338 8.32 2.15 -39.18
N LEU A 339 9.02 1.33 -38.39
CA LEU A 339 10.34 0.79 -38.74
C LEU A 339 10.27 -0.09 -39.99
N VAL A 340 9.32 -1.02 -40.06
CA VAL A 340 9.14 -1.93 -41.21
C VAL A 340 8.79 -1.16 -42.48
N VAL A 341 7.88 -0.19 -42.39
CA VAL A 341 7.53 0.70 -43.51
C VAL A 341 8.74 1.51 -43.98
N GLY A 342 9.53 2.06 -43.05
CA GLY A 342 10.75 2.79 -43.38
C GLY A 342 11.78 1.95 -44.13
N VAL A 343 11.98 0.69 -43.70
CA VAL A 343 12.88 -0.26 -44.37
C VAL A 343 12.36 -0.62 -45.77
N LEU A 344 11.06 -0.86 -45.93
CA LEU A 344 10.46 -1.17 -47.23
C LEU A 344 10.62 -0.01 -48.23
N LEU A 345 10.45 1.23 -47.78
CA LEU A 345 10.65 2.41 -48.62
C LEU A 345 12.11 2.55 -49.06
N LEU A 346 13.08 2.32 -48.18
CA LEU A 346 14.51 2.34 -48.51
C LEU A 346 14.89 1.24 -49.52
N VAL A 347 14.31 0.04 -49.38
CA VAL A 347 14.52 -1.05 -50.35
C VAL A 347 13.90 -0.70 -51.69
N ALA A 348 12.70 -0.11 -51.70
CA ALA A 348 12.03 0.31 -52.92
C ALA A 348 12.81 1.41 -53.65
N THR A 349 13.33 2.43 -52.94
CA THR A 349 14.15 3.48 -53.56
C THR A 349 15.47 2.91 -54.10
N GLY A 350 16.13 2.02 -53.36
CA GLY A 350 17.33 1.34 -53.82
C GLY A 350 17.09 0.48 -55.07
N LEU A 351 15.95 -0.22 -55.14
CA LEU A 351 15.53 -0.97 -56.33
C LEU A 351 15.25 -0.06 -57.53
N THR A 352 14.57 1.07 -57.32
CA THR A 352 14.33 2.02 -58.41
C THR A 352 15.62 2.63 -58.95
N GLU A 353 16.57 2.98 -58.08
CA GLU A 353 17.88 3.47 -58.54
C GLU A 353 18.67 2.38 -59.27
N LEU A 354 18.64 1.12 -58.80
CA LEU A 354 19.29 0.01 -59.48
C LEU A 354 18.70 -0.25 -60.87
N ILE A 355 17.37 -0.18 -61.00
CA ILE A 355 16.68 -0.35 -62.28
C ILE A 355 17.03 0.79 -63.24
N LEU A 356 17.05 2.04 -62.77
CA LEU A 356 17.46 3.19 -63.57
C LEU A 356 18.92 3.07 -64.02
N ALA A 357 19.83 2.67 -63.14
CA ALA A 357 21.23 2.45 -63.45
C ALA A 357 21.46 1.30 -64.45
N LEU A 358 20.59 0.28 -64.47
CA LEU A 358 20.63 -0.81 -65.45
C LEU A 358 20.10 -0.38 -66.82
N LEU A 359 19.13 0.55 -66.86
CA LEU A 359 18.56 1.11 -68.09
C LEU A 359 19.47 2.15 -68.75
N GLU A 360 20.31 2.85 -67.97
CA GLU A 360 21.27 3.83 -68.49
C GLU A 360 22.58 3.22 -69.00
N LYS A 361 22.77 1.90 -68.96
CA LYS A 361 23.97 1.28 -69.55
C LYS A 361 23.95 1.47 -71.08
N PRO A 362 24.90 2.25 -71.65
CA PRO A 362 24.94 2.49 -73.08
C PRO A 362 25.36 1.21 -73.81
N HIS A 363 24.67 0.91 -74.90
CA HIS A 363 25.06 -0.09 -75.90
C HIS A 363 26.29 0.34 -76.69
#